data_AF-G9KBS8-F1
#
_entry.id   AF-G9KBS8-F1
#
_cell.length_a   1.000
_cell.length_b   1.000
_cell.length_c   1.000
_cell.angle_alpha   90.00
_cell.angle_beta   90.00
_cell.angle_gamma   90.00
#
_symmetry.space_group_name_H-M   'P 1'
#
loop_
_entity.id
_entity.type
_entity.pdbx_description
1 polymer ?
#
loop_
_entity_poly.entity_id
_entity_poly.type
_entity_poly.pdbx_seq_one_letter_code
_entity_poly.pdbx_strand_id
1 'polypeptide(L)'
;KLSEEDFRGHEFQDHARSLKGNNDILSITQPNVIYQIHKDYLLAGADIIETNTFSSTSIAQADYGLEHLAYQMNRCSAGVARKA
;
A
#
# COMPACT_ATOMS: atom_id res chain seq x y z
N LYS A 1 -1.06 -13.78 8.05
CA LYS A 1 -1.77 -12.49 8.32
C LYS A 1 -0.70 -11.47 8.71
N LEU A 2 -0.77 -10.25 8.18
CA LEU A 2 0.19 -9.18 8.45
C LEU A 2 0.01 -8.60 9.87
N SER A 3 1.11 -8.29 10.56
CA SER A 3 1.16 -7.66 11.89
C SER A 3 1.19 -6.13 11.77
N GLU A 4 1.01 -5.41 12.89
CA GLU A 4 1.19 -3.94 12.91
C GLU A 4 2.59 -3.52 12.46
N GLU A 5 3.64 -4.29 12.80
CA GLU A 5 5.01 -4.00 12.35
C GLU A 5 5.12 -4.06 10.82
N ASP A 6 4.41 -4.99 10.17
CA ASP A 6 4.42 -5.09 8.72
C ASP A 6 3.83 -3.82 8.07
N PHE A 7 2.74 -3.28 8.62
CA PHE A 7 2.12 -2.05 8.12
C PHE A 7 3.00 -0.82 8.38
N ARG A 8 3.78 -0.81 9.45
CA ARG A 8 4.73 0.28 9.75
C ARG A 8 5.98 0.23 8.89
N GLY A 9 6.45 -0.97 8.57
CA GLY A 9 7.74 -1.17 7.92
C GLY A 9 8.87 -0.47 8.69
N HIS A 10 9.91 -0.05 7.97
CA HIS A 10 11.03 0.68 8.55
C HIS A 10 10.77 2.19 8.71
N GLU A 11 9.90 2.77 7.86
CA GLU A 11 9.71 4.22 7.79
C GLU A 11 8.78 4.77 8.88
N PHE A 12 7.86 3.94 9.39
CA PHE A 12 6.80 4.38 10.33
C PHE A 12 6.85 3.67 11.69
N GLN A 13 8.02 3.20 12.11
CA GLN A 13 8.18 2.46 13.36
C GLN A 13 7.61 3.22 14.56
N ASP A 14 7.97 4.51 14.69
CA ASP A 14 7.57 5.37 15.80
C ASP A 14 6.27 6.16 15.53
N HIS A 15 5.50 5.81 14.50
CA HIS A 15 4.30 6.56 14.14
C HIS A 15 3.23 6.49 15.25
N ALA A 16 2.64 7.62 15.61
CA ALA A 16 1.78 7.71 16.81
C ALA A 16 0.45 6.95 16.70
N ARG A 17 0.00 6.61 15.49
CA ARG A 17 -1.27 5.91 15.23
C ARG A 17 -1.03 4.50 14.72
N SER A 18 -1.97 3.59 14.99
CA SER A 18 -1.96 2.25 14.40
C SER A 18 -2.12 2.37 12.89
N LEU A 19 -1.31 1.63 12.13
CA LEU A 19 -1.38 1.57 10.66
C LEU A 19 -2.01 0.27 10.16
N LYS A 20 -2.23 -0.71 11.05
CA LYS A 20 -2.90 -1.96 10.70
C LYS A 20 -4.30 -1.69 10.16
N GLY A 21 -4.57 -2.23 8.97
CA GLY A 21 -5.81 -2.01 8.22
C GLY A 21 -5.66 -1.02 7.07
N ASN A 22 -4.60 -0.19 7.07
CA ASN A 22 -4.29 0.69 5.95
C ASN A 22 -3.57 -0.08 4.83
N ASN A 23 -4.31 -0.85 4.03
CA ASN A 23 -3.69 -1.69 3.00
C ASN A 23 -2.90 -0.88 1.95
N ASP A 24 -3.31 0.36 1.69
CA ASP A 24 -2.63 1.25 0.76
C ASP A 24 -1.16 1.51 1.15
N ILE A 25 -0.83 1.57 2.46
CA ILE A 25 0.55 1.83 2.93
C ILE A 25 1.50 0.68 2.61
N LEU A 26 0.96 -0.53 2.39
CA LEU A 26 1.75 -1.71 2.05
C LEU A 26 2.46 -1.57 0.69
N SER A 27 2.00 -0.66 -0.18
CA SER A 27 2.72 -0.30 -1.40
C SER A 27 4.08 0.38 -1.12
N ILE A 28 4.27 0.91 0.10
CA ILE A 28 5.53 1.50 0.59
C ILE A 28 6.25 0.52 1.51
N THR A 29 5.55 -0.05 2.50
CA THR A 29 6.18 -0.83 3.58
C THR A 29 6.38 -2.30 3.23
N GLN A 30 5.57 -2.86 2.34
CA GLN A 30 5.60 -4.26 1.90
C GLN A 30 5.44 -4.40 0.38
N PRO A 31 6.24 -3.70 -0.45
CA PRO A 31 6.02 -3.62 -1.89
C PRO A 31 6.10 -4.98 -2.59
N ASN A 32 6.89 -5.92 -2.08
CA ASN A 32 7.01 -7.28 -2.62
C ASN A 32 5.71 -8.09 -2.44
N VAL A 33 4.98 -7.88 -1.34
CA VAL A 33 3.69 -8.53 -1.10
C VAL A 33 2.67 -8.05 -2.13
N ILE A 34 2.58 -6.73 -2.32
CA ILE A 34 1.67 -6.13 -3.30
C ILE A 34 2.03 -6.53 -4.73
N TYR A 35 3.33 -6.54 -5.07
CA TYR A 35 3.82 -7.04 -6.36
C TYR A 35 3.36 -8.48 -6.62
N GLN A 36 3.55 -9.37 -5.64
CA GLN A 36 3.18 -10.77 -5.80
C GLN A 36 1.68 -10.94 -6.01
N ILE A 37 0.84 -10.18 -5.28
CA ILE A 37 -0.61 -10.19 -5.47
C ILE A 37 -0.99 -9.78 -6.90
N HIS A 38 -0.44 -8.68 -7.43
CA HIS A 38 -0.70 -8.27 -8.81
C HIS A 38 -0.26 -9.35 -9.81
N LYS A 39 0.94 -9.91 -9.62
CA LYS A 39 1.48 -10.97 -10.46
C LYS A 39 0.59 -12.21 -10.44
N ASP A 40 0.08 -12.61 -9.28
CA ASP A 40 -0.79 -13.77 -9.15
C ASP A 40 -2.11 -13.57 -9.91
N TYR A 41 -2.70 -12.37 -9.88
CA TYR A 41 -3.87 -12.05 -10.70
C TYR A 41 -3.58 -12.07 -12.20
N LEU A 42 -2.45 -11.52 -12.64
CA LEU A 42 -2.03 -11.55 -14.04
C LEU A 42 -1.80 -12.99 -14.52
N LEU A 43 -1.12 -13.82 -13.70
CA LEU A 43 -0.88 -15.24 -14.00
C LEU A 43 -2.18 -16.06 -14.02
N ALA A 44 -3.19 -15.65 -13.25
CA ALA A 44 -4.53 -16.24 -13.31
C ALA A 44 -5.34 -15.81 -14.55
N GLY A 45 -4.78 -14.93 -15.40
CA GLY A 45 -5.39 -14.52 -16.66
C GLY A 45 -6.13 -13.18 -16.60
N ALA A 46 -5.93 -12.35 -15.57
CA ALA A 46 -6.49 -11.01 -15.55
C ALA A 46 -5.85 -10.13 -16.64
N ASP A 47 -6.68 -9.48 -17.46
CA ASP A 47 -6.22 -8.50 -18.46
C ASP A 47 -5.94 -7.11 -17.85
N ILE A 48 -6.53 -6.84 -16.68
CA ILE A 48 -6.46 -5.55 -15.99
C ILE A 48 -6.17 -5.80 -14.51
N ILE A 49 -5.30 -4.99 -13.94
CA ILE A 49 -5.06 -4.89 -12.50
C ILE A 49 -5.27 -3.44 -12.05
N GLU A 50 -5.79 -3.28 -10.84
CA GLU A 50 -5.94 -1.98 -10.20
C GLU A 50 -4.71 -1.66 -9.35
N THR A 51 -4.41 -0.38 -9.18
CA THR A 51 -3.43 0.04 -8.17
C THR A 51 -3.99 -0.20 -6.78
N ASN A 52 -3.14 -0.57 -5.81
CA ASN A 52 -3.51 -0.64 -4.40
C ASN A 52 -3.66 0.78 -3.82
N THR A 53 -4.74 1.47 -4.21
CA THR A 53 -4.97 2.91 -3.94
C THR A 53 -6.42 3.24 -3.57
N PHE A 54 -7.18 2.30 -3.03
CA PHE A 54 -8.60 2.53 -2.70
C PHE A 54 -8.79 3.70 -1.72
N SER A 55 -7.85 3.90 -0.79
CA SER A 55 -7.88 4.92 0.27
C SER A 55 -6.69 5.89 0.21
N SER A 56 -5.97 5.97 -0.91
CA SER A 56 -4.79 6.82 -1.08
C SER A 56 -5.16 8.29 -1.36
N THR A 57 -5.98 8.88 -0.49
CA THR A 57 -6.38 10.30 -0.54
C THR A 57 -6.06 10.97 0.79
N SER A 58 -5.89 12.29 0.79
CA SER A 58 -5.63 13.04 2.03
C SER A 58 -6.75 12.86 3.06
N ILE A 59 -8.01 12.75 2.60
CA ILE A 59 -9.18 12.59 3.47
C ILE A 59 -9.15 11.23 4.17
N ALA A 60 -8.99 10.13 3.43
CA ALA A 60 -8.99 8.78 4.01
C ALA A 60 -7.73 8.52 4.85
N GLN A 61 -6.58 9.06 4.45
CA GLN A 61 -5.34 8.92 5.20
C GLN A 61 -5.32 9.75 6.50
N ALA A 62 -6.30 10.64 6.71
CA ALA A 62 -6.44 11.38 7.95
C ALA A 62 -6.76 10.49 9.16
N ASP A 63 -7.39 9.32 8.94
CA ASP A 63 -7.62 8.34 10.02
C ASP A 63 -6.28 7.79 10.56
N TYR A 64 -5.30 7.64 9.68
CA TYR A 64 -3.96 7.13 9.98
C TYR A 64 -2.92 8.22 10.26
N GLY A 65 -3.24 9.50 10.06
CA GLY A 65 -2.28 10.61 10.21
C GLY A 65 -1.21 10.63 9.11
N LEU A 66 -1.57 10.18 7.91
CA LEU A 66 -0.68 10.06 6.73
C LEU A 66 -1.17 10.90 5.55
N GLU A 67 -1.94 11.96 5.79
CA GLU A 67 -2.54 12.82 4.76
C GLU A 67 -1.50 13.33 3.76
N HIS A 68 -0.32 13.68 4.27
CA HIS A 68 0.81 14.19 3.52
C HIS A 68 1.46 13.15 2.59
N LEU A 69 1.18 11.85 2.78
CA LEU A 69 1.72 10.77 1.96
C LEU A 69 0.82 10.38 0.78
N ALA A 70 -0.37 10.96 0.63
CA ALA A 70 -1.33 10.54 -0.40
C ALA A 70 -0.68 10.47 -1.80
N TYR A 71 0.12 11.46 -2.19
CA TYR A 71 0.84 11.43 -3.47
C TYR A 71 1.87 10.29 -3.55
N GLN A 72 2.69 10.12 -2.51
CA GLN A 72 3.72 9.09 -2.46
C GLN A 72 3.11 7.69 -2.51
N MET A 73 2.02 7.46 -1.78
CA MET A 73 1.29 6.18 -1.80
C MET A 73 0.80 5.83 -3.20
N ASN A 74 0.15 6.77 -3.90
CA ASN A 74 -0.29 6.57 -5.28
C ASN A 74 0.90 6.27 -6.21
N ARG A 75 1.98 7.05 -6.11
CA ARG A 75 3.16 6.87 -6.96
C ARG A 75 3.81 5.50 -6.75
N CYS A 76 4.00 5.08 -5.50
CA CYS A 76 4.58 3.78 -5.17
C CYS A 76 3.66 2.65 -5.62
N SER A 77 2.37 2.74 -5.35
CA SER A 77 1.37 1.74 -5.74
C SER A 77 1.29 1.55 -7.26
N ALA A 78 1.21 2.66 -8.02
CA ALA A 78 1.28 2.62 -9.48
C ALA A 78 2.59 2.02 -9.99
N GLY A 79 3.72 2.34 -9.33
CA GLY A 79 5.02 1.77 -9.65
C GLY A 79 5.10 0.26 -9.40
N VAL A 80 4.49 -0.25 -8.33
CA VAL A 80 4.44 -1.68 -8.02
C VAL A 80 3.54 -2.42 -9.02
N ALA A 81 2.34 -1.90 -9.29
CA ALA A 81 1.42 -2.48 -10.28
C ALA A 81 2.05 -2.54 -11.68
N ARG A 82 2.74 -1.48 -12.12
CA ARG A 82 3.43 -1.47 -13.43
C ARG A 82 4.61 -2.45 -13.53
N LYS A 83 5.21 -2.84 -12.41
CA LYS A 83 6.31 -3.81 -12.41
C LYS A 83 5.83 -5.25 -12.53
N ALA A 84 4.60 -5.55 -12.10
CA ALA A 84 3.99 -6.88 -12.13
C ALA A 84 3.79 -7.38 -13.57
#